data_AF-A0A3D4CL08-F1
#
_entry.id   AF-A0A3D4CL08-F1
#
_cell.length_a   1.000
_cell.length_b   1.000
_cell.length_c   1.000
_cell.angle_alpha   90.00
_cell.angle_beta   90.00
_cell.angle_gamma   90.00
#
_symmetry.space_group_name_H-M   'P 1'
#
loop_
_entity.id
_entity.type
_entity.pdbx_description
1 polymer ?
#
loop_
_entity_poly.entity_id
_entity_poly.type
_entity_poly.pdbx_seq_one_letter_code
_entity_poly.pdbx_strand_id
1 'polypeptide(L)'
;MQICHKDPTTQQQSTIVIPTFRWQEHQAHGDTQGACPVKYIKICHKNAIKNTVETIMIPETQWPAHQAHGDYKGTCMSTVPQDIPEKQITICHTDRENGKKSTITINAKDWPAHQAHGDSKGACPRTQPNMQKITICHFDKSTGKYLTMTINATDWPAHQAHGDTKGACTTPDTPNDGNNDTGSAPPTQYRPECWEH
;
A
#
# COMPACT_ATOMS: atom_id res chain seq x y z
N MET A 1 46.48 -40.87 -3.51
CA MET A 1 45.11 -41.38 -3.27
C MET A 1 44.36 -40.43 -2.34
N GLN A 2 43.04 -40.39 -2.44
CA GLN A 2 42.20 -39.67 -1.47
C GLN A 2 41.94 -40.55 -0.25
N ILE A 3 41.97 -39.94 0.93
CA ILE A 3 41.64 -40.58 2.21
C ILE A 3 40.73 -39.67 3.03
N CYS A 4 39.93 -40.26 3.90
CA CYS A 4 39.24 -39.55 4.95
C CYS A 4 40.15 -39.54 6.17
N HIS A 5 40.80 -38.40 6.36
CA HIS A 5 41.72 -38.20 7.45
C HIS A 5 40.96 -37.78 8.70
N LYS A 6 41.24 -38.43 9.83
CA LYS A 6 40.73 -38.08 11.14
C LYS A 6 41.84 -37.42 11.95
N ASP A 7 41.68 -36.14 12.24
CA ASP A 7 42.63 -35.40 13.07
C ASP A 7 42.65 -36.02 14.49
N PRO A 8 43.80 -36.50 14.99
CA PRO A 8 43.87 -37.17 16.27
C PRO A 8 43.57 -36.26 17.46
N THR A 9 43.74 -34.95 17.30
CA THR A 9 43.52 -33.94 18.34
C THR A 9 42.07 -33.46 18.34
N THR A 10 41.55 -33.07 17.19
CA THR A 10 40.22 -32.45 17.08
C THR A 10 39.11 -33.48 16.82
N GLN A 11 39.49 -34.71 16.46
CA GLN A 11 38.58 -35.78 16.00
C GLN A 11 37.77 -35.40 14.74
N GLN A 12 38.07 -34.26 14.11
CA GLN A 12 37.42 -33.83 12.88
C GLN A 12 37.91 -34.65 11.69
N GLN A 13 37.01 -34.87 10.74
CA GLN A 13 37.30 -35.60 9.52
C GLN A 13 37.42 -34.63 8.35
N SER A 14 38.45 -34.83 7.52
CA SER A 14 38.67 -34.05 6.31
C SER A 14 39.17 -34.95 5.17
N THR A 15 38.72 -34.67 3.96
CA THR A 15 39.23 -35.38 2.78
C THR A 15 40.56 -34.76 2.36
N ILE A 16 41.63 -35.55 2.37
CA ILE A 16 42.96 -35.12 1.93
C ILE A 16 43.50 -36.05 0.83
N VAL A 17 44.50 -35.57 0.09
CA VAL A 17 45.22 -36.37 -0.90
C VAL A 17 46.61 -36.69 -0.36
N ILE A 18 46.95 -37.97 -0.27
CA ILE A 18 48.28 -38.43 0.15
C ILE A 18 48.96 -39.26 -0.95
N PRO A 19 50.31 -39.32 -0.97
CA PRO A 19 51.01 -40.33 -1.74
C PRO A 19 50.64 -41.75 -1.26
N THR A 20 50.50 -42.70 -2.18
CA THR A 20 50.06 -44.09 -1.88
C THR A 20 50.91 -44.77 -0.80
N PHE A 21 52.23 -44.56 -0.81
CA PHE A 21 53.14 -45.19 0.17
C PHE A 21 52.94 -44.72 1.61
N ARG A 22 52.27 -43.57 1.82
CA ARG A 22 51.93 -43.05 3.16
C ARG A 22 50.67 -43.70 3.75
N TRP A 23 49.92 -44.49 2.97
CA TRP A 23 48.66 -45.09 3.42
C TRP A 23 48.80 -45.88 4.71
N GLN A 24 49.88 -46.65 4.86
CA GLN A 24 50.06 -47.52 6.02
C GLN A 24 50.24 -46.74 7.33
N GLU A 25 50.86 -45.56 7.28
CA GLU A 25 50.96 -44.63 8.42
C GLU A 25 49.57 -44.08 8.77
N HIS A 26 48.84 -43.58 7.78
CA HIS A 26 47.51 -42.99 7.96
C HIS A 26 46.45 -44.00 8.45
N GLN A 27 46.45 -45.22 7.90
CA GLN A 27 45.55 -46.30 8.31
C GLN A 27 45.71 -46.66 9.80
N ALA A 28 46.96 -46.64 10.30
CA ALA A 28 47.24 -46.95 11.70
C ALA A 28 46.63 -45.93 12.68
N HIS A 29 46.32 -44.72 12.22
CA HIS A 29 45.70 -43.65 13.00
C HIS A 29 44.18 -43.54 12.80
N GLY A 30 43.57 -44.49 12.09
CA GLY A 30 42.12 -44.58 11.91
C GLY A 30 41.58 -43.84 10.68
N ASP A 31 42.46 -43.48 9.73
CA ASP A 31 42.05 -42.94 8.44
C ASP A 31 41.45 -44.04 7.54
N THR A 32 40.51 -43.68 6.67
CA THR A 32 39.90 -44.61 5.71
C THR A 32 40.22 -44.23 4.27
N GLN A 33 40.27 -45.21 3.36
CA GLN A 33 40.46 -44.92 1.94
C GLN A 33 39.21 -44.26 1.35
N GLY A 34 39.40 -43.28 0.46
CA GLY A 34 38.32 -42.54 -0.20
C GLY A 34 38.00 -41.21 0.48
N ALA A 35 37.00 -40.48 -0.03
CA ALA A 35 36.57 -39.21 0.57
C ALA A 35 35.80 -39.44 1.88
N CYS A 36 35.81 -38.44 2.77
CA CYS A 36 35.01 -38.50 3.98
C CYS A 36 33.51 -38.60 3.68
N PRO A 37 32.75 -39.42 4.43
CA PRO A 37 31.30 -39.46 4.32
C PRO A 37 30.71 -38.08 4.61
N VAL A 38 29.93 -37.53 3.68
CA VAL A 38 29.17 -36.30 3.92
C VAL A 38 27.86 -36.68 4.59
N LYS A 39 27.64 -36.21 5.81
CA LYS A 39 26.35 -36.33 6.48
C LYS A 39 25.41 -35.25 5.94
N TYR A 40 24.31 -35.67 5.34
CA TYR A 40 23.26 -34.78 4.88
C TYR A 40 22.13 -34.70 5.90
N ILE A 41 21.55 -33.51 6.04
CA ILE A 41 20.37 -33.26 6.86
C ILE A 41 19.25 -32.69 5.99
N LYS A 42 18.00 -32.99 6.35
CA LYS A 42 16.83 -32.31 5.80
C LYS A 42 16.67 -30.96 6.49
N ILE A 43 16.46 -29.92 5.70
CA ILE A 43 16.05 -28.61 6.19
C ILE A 43 14.83 -28.13 5.42
N CYS A 44 14.07 -27.24 6.05
CA CYS A 44 13.12 -26.41 5.33
C CYS A 44 13.78 -25.09 5.00
N HIS A 45 13.97 -24.86 3.71
CA HIS A 45 14.68 -23.74 3.15
C HIS A 45 13.70 -22.66 2.66
N LYS A 46 13.96 -21.40 3.01
CA LYS A 46 13.24 -20.24 2.49
C LYS A 46 13.94 -19.72 1.24
N ASN A 47 13.33 -19.96 0.08
CA ASN A 47 13.82 -19.45 -1.18
C ASN A 47 13.37 -17.99 -1.37
N ALA A 48 14.26 -17.03 -1.06
CA ALA A 48 13.95 -15.61 -1.16
C ALA A 48 13.68 -15.12 -2.59
N ILE A 49 14.21 -15.81 -3.61
CA ILE A 49 14.02 -15.44 -5.02
C ILE A 49 12.62 -15.83 -5.49
N LYS A 50 12.18 -17.04 -5.14
CA LYS A 50 10.88 -17.59 -5.54
C LYS A 50 9.77 -17.27 -4.55
N ASN A 51 10.11 -16.76 -3.36
CA ASN A 51 9.20 -16.57 -2.23
C ASN A 51 8.49 -17.88 -1.81
N THR A 52 9.21 -19.01 -1.85
CA THR A 52 8.68 -20.33 -1.51
C THR A 52 9.46 -20.97 -0.36
N VAL A 53 8.82 -21.92 0.32
CA VAL A 53 9.51 -22.83 1.25
C VAL A 53 9.64 -24.22 0.63
N GLU A 54 10.83 -24.80 0.69
CA GLU A 54 11.11 -26.10 0.08
C GLU A 54 11.94 -26.99 1.02
N THR A 55 11.63 -28.28 1.03
CA THR A 55 12.45 -29.24 1.77
C THR A 55 13.64 -29.61 0.91
N ILE A 56 14.85 -29.30 1.38
CA ILE A 56 16.10 -29.64 0.69
C ILE A 56 17.02 -30.46 1.59
N MET A 57 18.00 -31.10 0.95
CA MET A 57 19.09 -31.81 1.62
C MET A 57 20.36 -30.97 1.51
N ILE A 58 20.99 -30.68 2.64
CA ILE A 58 22.28 -29.98 2.68
C ILE A 58 23.30 -30.80 3.46
N PRO A 59 24.61 -30.67 3.16
CA PRO A 59 25.65 -31.11 4.08
C PRO A 59 25.44 -30.47 5.46
N GLU A 60 25.54 -31.25 6.54
CA GLU A 60 25.34 -30.74 7.90
C GLU A 60 26.28 -29.58 8.24
N THR A 61 27.46 -29.55 7.62
CA THR A 61 28.44 -28.46 7.75
C THR A 61 27.92 -27.11 7.23
N GLN A 62 26.93 -27.10 6.34
CA GLN A 62 26.31 -25.88 5.81
C GLN A 62 25.16 -25.36 6.68
N TRP A 63 24.72 -26.14 7.69
CA TRP A 63 23.60 -25.77 8.55
C TRP A 63 23.73 -24.37 9.19
N PRO A 64 24.89 -23.94 9.75
CA PRO A 64 24.98 -22.64 10.40
C PRO A 64 24.66 -21.46 9.46
N ALA A 65 25.06 -21.54 8.19
CA ALA A 65 24.76 -20.51 7.20
C ALA A 65 23.26 -20.48 6.85
N HIS A 66 22.67 -21.65 6.61
CA HIS A 66 21.23 -21.77 6.36
C HIS A 66 20.38 -21.29 7.56
N GLN A 67 20.80 -21.63 8.78
CA GLN A 67 20.16 -21.16 10.01
C GLN A 67 20.19 -19.63 10.13
N ALA A 68 21.32 -19.00 9.80
CA ALA A 68 21.46 -17.54 9.83
C ALA A 68 20.54 -16.84 8.83
N HIS A 69 20.14 -17.52 7.74
CA HIS A 69 19.17 -17.03 6.76
C HIS A 69 17.71 -17.41 7.09
N GLY A 70 17.47 -18.01 8.26
CA GLY A 70 16.14 -18.28 8.78
C GLY A 70 15.51 -19.60 8.32
N ASP A 71 16.33 -20.55 7.86
CA ASP A 71 15.94 -21.94 7.61
C ASP A 71 15.78 -22.72 8.93
N TYR A 72 15.07 -23.84 8.91
CA TYR A 72 14.91 -24.72 10.08
C TYR A 72 15.26 -26.17 9.78
N LYS A 73 15.75 -26.90 10.79
CA LYS A 73 16.04 -28.35 10.66
C LYS A 73 14.74 -29.14 10.51
N GLY A 74 14.74 -30.14 9.63
CA GLY A 74 13.60 -31.01 9.36
C GLY A 74 12.96 -30.75 8.01
N THR A 75 11.86 -31.45 7.73
CA THR A 75 11.05 -31.23 6.53
C THR A 75 10.22 -29.97 6.68
N CYS A 76 9.89 -29.30 5.57
CA CYS A 76 8.84 -28.30 5.60
C CYS A 76 7.53 -28.93 6.03
N MET A 77 6.83 -28.31 6.98
CA MET A 77 5.46 -28.66 7.28
C MET A 77 4.60 -28.30 6.06
N SER A 78 3.95 -29.27 5.41
CA SER A 78 3.02 -29.03 4.29
C SER A 78 1.80 -28.16 4.64
N THR A 79 1.67 -27.73 5.90
CA THR A 79 0.68 -26.75 6.35
C THR A 79 1.14 -25.30 6.25
N VAL A 80 2.34 -25.03 5.72
CA VAL A 80 2.63 -23.70 5.19
C VAL A 80 2.00 -23.67 3.80
N PRO A 81 0.90 -22.92 3.59
CA PRO A 81 0.29 -22.84 2.26
C PRO A 81 1.36 -22.36 1.28
N GLN A 82 1.38 -22.96 0.09
CA GLN A 82 2.22 -22.51 -1.02
C GLN A 82 1.93 -21.08 -1.48
N ASP A 83 0.93 -20.44 -0.90
CA ASP A 83 0.77 -18.99 -0.82
C ASP A 83 0.95 -18.58 0.64
N ILE A 84 2.11 -18.05 1.03
CA ILE A 84 2.04 -17.05 2.11
C ILE A 84 1.21 -15.94 1.47
N PRO A 85 -0.03 -15.65 1.93
CA PRO A 85 -0.79 -14.55 1.37
C PRO A 85 0.12 -13.33 1.48
N GLU A 86 0.60 -12.84 0.33
CA GLU A 86 1.52 -11.72 0.32
C GLU A 86 0.81 -10.63 1.10
N LYS A 87 1.45 -10.14 2.16
CA LYS A 87 0.82 -9.14 3.03
C LYS A 87 0.40 -7.99 2.14
N GLN A 88 -0.89 -7.84 1.90
CA GLN A 88 -1.39 -6.77 1.08
C GLN A 88 -1.57 -5.52 1.93
N ILE A 89 -1.33 -4.37 1.32
CA ILE A 89 -1.58 -3.08 1.93
C ILE A 89 -2.44 -2.25 1.00
N THR A 90 -3.35 -1.47 1.58
CA THR A 90 -4.08 -0.44 0.86
C THR A 90 -3.22 0.81 0.76
N ILE A 91 -3.17 1.40 -0.44
CA ILE A 91 -2.48 2.67 -0.70
C ILE A 91 -3.38 3.62 -1.48
N CYS A 92 -3.03 4.91 -1.42
CA CYS A 92 -3.55 5.92 -2.32
C CYS A 92 -2.52 6.14 -3.42
N HIS A 93 -2.89 5.67 -4.61
CA HIS A 93 -2.07 5.75 -5.81
C HIS A 93 -2.37 7.03 -6.60
N THR A 94 -1.34 7.72 -7.07
CA THR A 94 -1.47 8.85 -7.99
C THR A 94 -1.05 8.44 -9.39
N ASP A 95 -1.99 8.46 -10.33
CA ASP A 95 -1.74 8.19 -11.74
C ASP A 95 -0.83 9.27 -12.33
N ARG A 96 0.25 8.87 -13.01
CA ARG A 96 1.27 9.80 -13.55
C ARG A 96 0.79 10.58 -14.77
N GLU A 97 -0.12 10.02 -15.57
CA GLU A 97 -0.59 10.64 -16.81
C GLU A 97 -1.61 11.74 -16.53
N ASN A 98 -2.49 11.53 -15.54
CA ASN A 98 -3.62 12.42 -15.29
C ASN A 98 -3.68 12.98 -13.85
N GLY A 99 -2.78 12.58 -12.96
CA GLY A 99 -2.71 13.05 -11.57
C GLY A 99 -3.87 12.57 -10.68
N LYS A 100 -4.73 11.69 -11.18
CA LYS A 100 -5.91 11.21 -10.46
C LYS A 100 -5.48 10.25 -9.35
N LYS A 101 -6.10 10.42 -8.18
CA LYS A 101 -5.88 9.56 -7.03
C LYS A 101 -6.88 8.41 -6.99
N SER A 102 -6.40 7.19 -6.76
CA SER A 102 -7.22 5.98 -6.61
C SER A 102 -6.77 5.13 -5.43
N THR A 103 -7.74 4.57 -4.70
CA THR A 103 -7.46 3.60 -3.64
C THR A 103 -7.27 2.24 -4.26
N ILE A 104 -6.09 1.65 -4.11
CA ILE A 104 -5.75 0.31 -4.62
C ILE A 104 -5.14 -0.56 -3.52
N THR A 105 -5.10 -1.87 -3.75
CA THR A 105 -4.43 -2.84 -2.90
C THR A 105 -3.21 -3.38 -3.64
N ILE A 106 -2.05 -3.35 -2.99
CA ILE A 106 -0.77 -3.84 -3.54
C ILE A 106 -0.14 -4.85 -2.58
N ASN A 107 0.84 -5.60 -3.04
CA ASN A 107 1.66 -6.39 -2.13
C ASN A 107 2.58 -5.46 -1.33
N ALA A 108 2.79 -5.74 -0.04
CA ALA A 108 3.61 -4.91 0.83
C ALA A 108 5.06 -4.76 0.33
N LYS A 109 5.57 -5.76 -0.42
CA LYS A 109 6.89 -5.72 -1.05
C LYS A 109 7.00 -4.65 -2.14
N ASP A 110 5.89 -4.26 -2.77
CA ASP A 110 5.85 -3.28 -3.85
C ASP A 110 5.80 -1.83 -3.31
N TRP A 111 5.57 -1.65 -1.99
CA TRP A 111 5.48 -0.33 -1.35
C TRP A 111 6.66 0.62 -1.66
N PRO A 112 7.94 0.21 -1.61
CA PRO A 112 9.04 1.14 -1.84
C PRO A 112 9.00 1.80 -3.23
N ALA A 113 8.56 1.08 -4.26
CA ALA A 113 8.42 1.62 -5.61
C ALA A 113 7.27 2.64 -5.70
N HIS A 114 6.11 2.28 -5.14
CA HIS A 114 4.96 3.18 -5.05
C HIS A 114 5.26 4.45 -4.25
N GLN A 115 5.97 4.32 -3.12
CA GLN A 115 6.39 5.45 -2.29
C GLN A 115 7.30 6.42 -3.06
N ALA A 116 8.27 5.89 -3.83
CA ALA A 116 9.16 6.71 -4.65
C ALA A 116 8.42 7.51 -5.73
N HIS A 117 7.25 7.03 -6.16
CA HIS A 117 6.38 7.70 -7.13
C HIS A 117 5.37 8.67 -6.48
N GLY A 118 5.41 8.85 -5.16
CA GLY A 118 4.55 9.81 -4.44
C GLY A 118 3.24 9.24 -3.91
N ASP A 119 3.08 7.92 -3.88
CA ASP A 119 1.92 7.26 -3.28
C ASP A 119 1.97 7.32 -1.74
N SER A 120 0.81 7.17 -1.09
CA SER A 120 0.69 7.20 0.36
C SER A 120 0.02 5.94 0.91
N LYS A 121 0.36 5.54 2.15
CA LYS A 121 -0.28 4.39 2.81
C LYS A 121 -1.71 4.72 3.21
N GLY A 122 -2.60 3.73 3.10
CA GLY A 122 -4.02 3.85 3.42
C GLY A 122 -4.86 4.25 2.21
N ALA A 123 -6.19 4.31 2.39
CA ALA A 123 -7.09 4.74 1.34
C ALA A 123 -6.79 6.20 0.93
N CYS A 124 -7.11 6.56 -0.32
CA CYS A 124 -7.06 7.94 -0.71
C CYS A 124 -7.92 8.80 0.22
N PRO A 125 -7.42 9.99 0.62
CA PRO A 125 -8.26 10.97 1.25
C PRO A 125 -9.49 11.10 0.38
N ARG A 126 -10.68 10.91 0.97
CA ARG A 126 -11.88 11.38 0.33
C ARG A 126 -11.71 12.90 0.26
N THR A 127 -11.19 13.40 -0.86
CA THR A 127 -11.81 14.58 -1.43
C THR A 127 -13.24 14.12 -1.68
N GLN A 128 -14.08 14.20 -0.65
CA GLN A 128 -15.43 14.62 -0.94
C GLN A 128 -15.18 15.93 -1.67
N PRO A 129 -15.45 16.08 -3.00
CA PRO A 129 -16.02 17.36 -3.37
C PRO A 129 -17.13 17.48 -2.36
N ASN A 130 -17.01 18.43 -1.42
CA ASN A 130 -18.14 18.64 -0.57
C ASN A 130 -19.25 18.90 -1.60
N MET A 131 -20.22 17.99 -1.68
CA MET A 131 -21.49 18.35 -2.26
C MET A 131 -22.13 19.16 -1.15
N GLN A 132 -21.48 20.25 -0.70
CA GLN A 132 -22.05 21.16 0.26
C GLN A 132 -23.24 21.71 -0.47
N LYS A 133 -24.36 21.16 -0.05
CA LYS A 133 -25.63 21.52 -0.60
C LYS A 133 -25.92 22.91 -0.06
N ILE A 134 -26.19 23.84 -0.96
CA ILE A 134 -26.64 25.18 -0.59
C ILE A 134 -28.09 25.31 -1.02
N THR A 135 -28.88 25.95 -0.16
CA THR A 135 -30.23 26.35 -0.51
C THR A 135 -30.14 27.64 -1.33
N ILE A 136 -30.87 27.68 -2.45
CA ILE A 136 -31.00 28.85 -3.30
C ILE A 136 -32.48 29.15 -3.56
N CYS A 137 -32.76 30.40 -3.91
CA CYS A 137 -34.01 30.82 -4.51
C CYS A 137 -33.79 30.93 -6.02
N HIS A 138 -34.45 30.04 -6.76
CA HIS A 138 -34.28 29.87 -8.21
C HIS A 138 -35.45 30.48 -8.97
N PHE A 139 -35.19 31.27 -10.03
CA PHE A 139 -36.24 31.76 -10.93
C PHE A 139 -36.45 30.79 -12.10
N ASP A 140 -37.59 30.10 -12.09
CA ASP A 140 -37.96 29.20 -13.17
C ASP A 140 -38.64 29.98 -14.30
N LYS A 141 -37.93 30.13 -15.42
CA LYS A 141 -38.41 30.83 -16.63
C LYS A 141 -39.62 30.16 -17.28
N SER A 142 -39.82 28.86 -17.08
CA SER A 142 -40.94 28.13 -17.67
C SER A 142 -42.26 28.38 -16.94
N THR A 143 -42.20 28.57 -15.62
CA THR A 143 -43.37 28.83 -14.77
C THR A 143 -43.51 30.30 -14.36
N GLY A 144 -42.45 31.10 -14.56
CA GLY A 144 -42.38 32.51 -14.15
C GLY A 144 -42.36 32.71 -12.63
N LYS A 145 -41.99 31.68 -11.87
CA LYS A 145 -42.06 31.66 -10.40
C LYS A 145 -40.71 31.41 -9.76
N TYR A 146 -40.56 31.89 -8.54
CA TYR A 146 -39.43 31.57 -7.68
C TYR A 146 -39.68 30.29 -6.90
N LEU A 147 -38.68 29.41 -6.84
CA LEU A 147 -38.75 28.16 -6.08
C LEU A 147 -37.49 27.97 -5.20
N THR A 148 -37.72 27.59 -3.96
CA THR A 148 -36.62 27.23 -3.04
C THR A 148 -36.13 25.83 -3.36
N MET A 149 -34.86 25.69 -3.73
CA MET A 149 -34.25 24.39 -3.99
C MET A 149 -32.85 24.27 -3.42
N THR A 150 -32.31 23.05 -3.48
CA THR A 150 -30.98 22.72 -2.99
C THR A 150 -30.09 22.26 -4.15
N ILE A 151 -28.97 22.93 -4.36
CA ILE A 151 -27.98 22.63 -5.41
C ILE A 151 -26.65 22.24 -4.78
N ASN A 152 -25.69 21.71 -5.57
CA ASN A 152 -24.31 21.63 -5.08
C ASN A 152 -23.70 23.02 -5.06
N ALA A 153 -22.87 23.34 -4.07
CA ALA A 153 -22.17 24.62 -3.98
C ALA A 153 -21.33 24.93 -5.24
N THR A 154 -20.84 23.89 -5.93
CA THR A 154 -20.12 24.01 -7.20
C THR A 154 -20.98 24.54 -8.35
N ASP A 155 -22.29 24.35 -8.29
CA ASP A 155 -23.23 24.77 -9.33
C ASP A 155 -23.65 26.25 -9.15
N TRP A 156 -23.33 26.86 -8.00
CA TRP A 156 -23.68 28.25 -7.67
C TRP A 156 -23.30 29.29 -8.72
N PRO A 157 -22.08 29.29 -9.31
CA PRO A 157 -21.70 30.33 -10.27
C PRO A 157 -22.63 30.39 -11.50
N ALA A 158 -23.11 29.25 -11.99
CA ALA A 158 -24.03 29.18 -13.11
C ALA A 158 -25.44 29.68 -12.73
N HIS A 159 -25.93 29.27 -11.57
CA HIS A 159 -27.20 29.74 -11.02
C HIS A 159 -27.20 31.25 -10.74
N GLN A 160 -26.11 31.78 -10.17
CA GLN A 160 -25.92 33.21 -9.93
C GLN A 160 -25.95 34.03 -11.23
N ALA A 161 -25.29 33.55 -12.28
CA ALA A 161 -25.29 34.21 -13.59
C ALA A 161 -26.69 34.28 -14.22
N HIS A 162 -27.61 33.39 -13.80
CA HIS A 162 -29.00 33.36 -14.24
C HIS A 162 -29.97 34.11 -13.33
N GLY A 163 -29.47 34.79 -12.29
CA GLY A 163 -30.27 35.64 -11.41
C GLY A 163 -30.77 34.97 -10.13
N ASP A 164 -30.30 33.76 -9.81
CA ASP A 164 -30.66 33.07 -8.56
C ASP A 164 -29.98 33.70 -7.35
N THR A 165 -30.56 33.56 -6.17
CA THR A 165 -30.02 34.10 -4.90
C THR A 165 -29.75 32.99 -3.89
N LYS A 166 -28.79 33.21 -2.98
CA LYS A 166 -28.52 32.26 -1.88
C LYS A 166 -29.60 32.37 -0.80
N GLY A 167 -30.02 31.24 -0.24
CA GLY A 167 -31.07 31.16 0.78
C GLY A 167 -32.41 30.69 0.20
N ALA A 168 -33.41 30.50 1.06
CA ALA A 168 -34.76 30.20 0.60
C ALA A 168 -35.39 31.44 -0.05
N CYS A 169 -36.34 31.23 -0.96
CA CYS A 169 -37.17 32.32 -1.46
C CYS A 169 -37.93 32.97 -0.31
N THR A 170 -37.77 34.28 -0.17
CA THR A 170 -38.69 35.10 0.61
C THR A 170 -39.98 35.16 -0.18
N THR A 171 -41.11 34.75 0.40
CA THR A 171 -42.40 35.14 -0.15
C THR A 171 -42.41 36.66 -0.26
N PRO A 172 -42.94 37.27 -1.34
CA PRO A 172 -43.49 38.59 -1.19
C PRO A 172 -44.56 38.44 -0.11
N ASP A 173 -44.27 38.91 1.10
CA ASP A 173 -45.35 39.19 2.02
C ASP A 173 -46.36 40.01 1.23
N THR A 174 -47.59 39.51 1.20
CA THR A 174 -48.77 40.20 0.71
C THR A 174 -48.70 41.70 1.05
N PRO A 175 -49.16 42.60 0.17
CA PRO A 175 -49.23 44.01 0.53
C PRO A 175 -50.10 44.14 1.78
N ASN A 176 -49.50 44.47 2.91
CA ASN A 176 -50.23 44.91 4.09
C ASN A 176 -49.90 46.39 4.28
N ASP A 177 -50.53 47.23 3.47
CA ASP A 177 -50.66 48.65 3.77
C ASP A 177 -51.65 48.76 4.94
N GLY A 178 -51.10 48.92 6.14
CA GLY A 178 -51.88 48.92 7.37
C GLY A 178 -51.12 49.36 8.62
N ASN A 179 -50.23 50.35 8.51
CA ASN A 179 -49.94 51.40 9.50
C ASN A 179 -49.66 50.99 10.97
N ASN A 180 -48.39 50.96 11.40
CA ASN A 180 -47.79 51.93 12.35
C ASN A 180 -46.48 51.40 12.97
N ASP A 181 -45.44 52.22 12.81
CA ASP A 181 -44.52 52.71 13.85
C ASP A 181 -43.67 51.71 14.66
N THR A 182 -42.36 51.64 14.34
CA THR A 182 -41.30 52.30 15.13
C THR A 182 -39.92 51.72 14.76
N GLY A 183 -39.00 52.59 14.34
CA GLY A 183 -37.60 52.46 14.74
C GLY A 183 -36.58 51.98 13.70
N SER A 184 -35.81 52.96 13.21
CA SER A 184 -34.38 52.89 12.84
C SER A 184 -34.01 52.45 11.41
N ALA A 185 -33.87 53.46 10.55
CA ALA A 185 -32.89 53.50 9.46
C ALA A 185 -31.47 53.82 10.03
N PRO A 186 -30.37 54.01 9.25
CA PRO A 186 -29.99 53.67 7.85
C PRO A 186 -28.56 52.96 7.87
N PRO A 187 -27.65 52.92 6.85
CA PRO A 187 -27.64 53.60 5.55
C PRO A 187 -27.08 52.85 4.30
N THR A 188 -27.61 53.31 3.15
CA THR A 188 -26.94 53.66 1.87
C THR A 188 -25.96 52.73 1.15
N GLN A 189 -26.32 52.49 -0.12
CA GLN A 189 -25.52 52.62 -1.36
C GLN A 189 -24.33 51.67 -1.60
N TYR A 190 -24.46 50.84 -2.65
CA TYR A 190 -23.69 51.06 -3.89
C TYR A 190 -24.35 50.34 -5.07
N ARG A 191 -24.93 51.13 -5.99
CA ARG A 191 -25.24 50.71 -7.37
C ARG A 191 -24.17 51.37 -8.25
N PRO A 192 -23.43 50.63 -9.08
CA PRO A 192 -22.91 51.17 -10.32
C PRO A 192 -23.89 50.84 -11.46
N GLU A 193 -24.16 51.87 -12.23
CA GLU A 193 -25.00 51.92 -13.43
C GLU A 193 -24.34 51.12 -14.57
N CYS A 194 -25.15 50.37 -15.32
CA CYS A 194 -24.73 49.82 -16.60
C CYS A 194 -25.09 50.82 -17.70
N TRP A 195 -24.07 51.31 -18.41
CA TRP A 195 -24.23 52.01 -19.69
C TRP A 195 -24.73 51.06 -20.79
N GLU A 196 -25.54 51.65 -21.68
CA GLU A 196 -26.04 51.10 -22.94
C GLU A 196 -24.90 50.68 -23.89
N HIS A 197 -25.13 49.63 -24.69
CA HIS A 197 -25.20 49.62 -26.17
C HIS A 197 -25.76 48.27 -26.63
#